data_AF-A0A564FZB6-F1
#
_entry.id   AF-A0A564FZB6-F1
#
_cell.length_a   1.000
_cell.length_b   1.000
_cell.length_c   1.000
_cell.angle_alpha   90.00
_cell.angle_beta   90.00
_cell.angle_gamma   90.00
#
_symmetry.space_group_name_H-M   'P 1'
#
loop_
_entity.id
_entity.type
_entity.pdbx_description
1 polymer ?
#
loop_
_entity_poly.entity_id
_entity_poly.type
_entity_poly.pdbx_seq_one_letter_code
_entity_poly.pdbx_strand_id
1 'polypeptide(L)'
;MVASSPPHSCRFIRELIEILADEATTPYQRRDERLFRDLADLEMDAERFGADEASCRVIGRIRQLAGLCAIGGRLLPPEIS
;
A
#
# COMPACT_ATOMS: atom_id res chain seq x y z
N MET A 1 -33.86 -8.33 1.45
CA MET A 1 -32.78 -7.42 1.02
C MET A 1 -31.52 -8.25 0.91
N VAL A 2 -31.04 -8.50 -0.31
CA VAL A 2 -29.77 -9.21 -0.52
C VAL A 2 -28.68 -8.19 -0.26
N ALA A 3 -27.97 -8.32 0.87
CA ALA A 3 -26.73 -7.59 1.06
C ALA A 3 -25.74 -8.16 0.05
N SER A 4 -25.60 -7.53 -1.11
CA SER A 4 -24.55 -7.86 -2.06
C SER A 4 -23.24 -7.51 -1.38
N SER A 5 -22.47 -8.54 -0.96
CA SER A 5 -21.10 -8.34 -0.50
C SER A 5 -20.36 -7.50 -1.56
N PRO A 6 -19.65 -6.44 -1.16
CA PRO A 6 -18.93 -5.62 -2.11
C PRO A 6 -17.96 -6.50 -2.91
N PRO A 7 -17.75 -6.19 -4.20
CA PRO A 7 -16.83 -6.97 -5.02
C PRO A 7 -15.44 -7.01 -4.36
N HIS A 8 -14.73 -8.12 -4.53
CA HIS A 8 -13.41 -8.34 -3.92
C HIS A 8 -12.44 -7.19 -4.21
N SER A 9 -12.50 -6.61 -5.41
CA SER A 9 -11.83 -5.35 -5.80
C SER A 9 -11.96 -4.23 -4.77
N CYS A 10 -13.19 -3.95 -4.35
CA CYS A 10 -13.49 -2.86 -3.43
C CYS A 10 -12.96 -3.15 -2.02
N ARG A 11 -12.83 -4.43 -1.65
CA ARG A 11 -12.25 -4.81 -0.35
C ARG A 11 -10.77 -4.43 -0.30
N PHE A 12 -9.97 -4.85 -1.29
CA PHE A 12 -8.53 -4.58 -1.27
C PHE A 12 -8.19 -3.09 -1.40
N ILE A 13 -8.96 -2.35 -2.20
CA ILE A 13 -8.79 -0.89 -2.29
C ILE A 13 -9.16 -0.20 -0.96
N ARG A 14 -10.17 -0.70 -0.24
CA ARG A 14 -10.49 -0.18 1.10
C ARG A 14 -9.38 -0.47 2.09
N GLU A 15 -8.89 -1.71 2.15
CA GLU A 15 -7.79 -2.11 3.03
C GLU A 15 -6.51 -1.30 2.73
N LEU A 16 -6.22 -1.06 1.44
CA LEU A 16 -5.14 -0.16 1.02
C LEU A 16 -5.28 1.26 1.59
N ILE A 17 -6.49 1.83 1.50
CA ILE A 17 -6.75 3.17 2.05
C ILE A 17 -6.58 3.19 3.56
N GLU A 18 -7.03 2.15 4.27
CA GLU A 18 -6.88 2.03 5.72
C GLU A 18 -5.39 1.94 6.12
N ILE A 19 -4.59 1.16 5.40
CA ILE A 19 -3.12 1.08 5.61
C ILE A 19 -2.46 2.44 5.40
N LEU A 20 -2.85 3.19 4.36
CA LEU A 20 -2.28 4.50 4.06
C LEU A 20 -2.73 5.59 5.04
N ALA A 21 -3.96 5.50 5.54
CA ALA A 21 -4.54 6.43 6.50
C ALA A 21 -4.05 6.20 7.94
N ASP A 22 -3.37 5.08 8.21
CA ASP A 22 -2.77 4.79 9.52
C ASP A 22 -1.62 5.76 9.82
N GLU A 23 -1.98 6.92 10.35
CA GLU A 23 -1.08 7.87 11.00
C GLU A 23 -0.75 7.38 12.41
N ALA A 24 -0.06 6.24 12.48
CA ALA A 24 0.47 5.78 13.75
C ALA A 24 1.53 6.79 14.25
N THR A 25 1.45 7.16 15.54
CA THR A 25 2.38 8.01 16.31
C THR A 25 3.79 7.43 16.46
N THR A 26 4.21 6.62 15.49
CA THR A 26 5.45 5.84 15.45
C THR A 26 6.56 6.69 14.84
N PRO A 27 7.82 6.56 15.30
CA PRO A 27 8.96 7.23 14.67
C PRO A 27 9.02 6.95 13.16
N TYR A 28 9.21 7.99 12.34
CA TYR A 28 9.18 7.97 10.86
C TYR A 28 9.88 6.75 10.24
N GLN A 29 11.07 6.41 10.72
CA GLN A 29 11.87 5.31 10.16
C GLN A 29 11.24 3.93 10.35
N ARG A 30 10.51 3.71 11.45
CA ARG A 30 9.76 2.46 11.68
C ARG A 30 8.42 2.44 10.95
N ARG A 31 7.94 3.61 10.52
CA ARG A 31 6.68 3.75 9.77
C ARG A 31 6.83 3.22 8.35
N ASP A 32 7.91 3.59 7.65
CA ASP A 32 8.10 3.20 6.25
C ASP A 32 8.32 1.68 6.08
N GLU A 33 9.08 1.05 6.99
CA GLU A 33 9.27 -0.40 6.99
C GLU A 33 7.99 -1.17 7.33
N ARG A 34 7.16 -0.64 8.22
CA ARG A 34 5.86 -1.23 8.55
C ARG A 34 4.90 -1.08 7.38
N LEU A 35 4.77 0.12 6.83
CA LEU A 35 3.95 0.42 5.66
C LEU A 35 4.32 -0.50 4.48
N PHE A 36 5.62 -0.67 4.20
CA PHE A 36 6.06 -1.55 3.13
C PHE A 36 5.65 -3.01 3.35
N ARG A 37 5.74 -3.52 4.59
CA ARG A 37 5.30 -4.88 4.94
C ARG A 37 3.79 -5.03 4.80
N ASP A 38 3.01 -4.12 5.37
CA ASP A 38 1.54 -4.17 5.31
C ASP A 38 1.04 -4.13 3.85
N LEU A 39 1.70 -3.34 2.98
CA LEU A 39 1.41 -3.31 1.54
C LEU A 39 1.84 -4.59 0.79
N ALA A 40 2.90 -5.26 1.24
CA ALA A 40 3.33 -6.53 0.66
C ALA A 40 2.37 -7.67 1.00
N ASP A 41 1.90 -7.72 2.24
CA ASP A 41 0.91 -8.68 2.68
C ASP A 41 -0.42 -8.47 1.92
N LEU A 42 -0.84 -7.21 1.74
CA LEU A 42 -2.03 -6.87 0.96
C LEU A 42 -1.91 -7.30 -0.52
N GLU A 43 -0.75 -7.11 -1.15
CA GLU A 43 -0.52 -7.55 -2.53
C GLU A 43 -0.62 -9.08 -2.66
N MET A 44 0.02 -9.82 -1.75
CA MET A 44 -0.05 -11.28 -1.72
C MET A 44 -1.49 -11.78 -1.52
N ASP A 45 -2.26 -11.16 -0.65
CA ASP A 45 -3.66 -11.50 -0.44
C ASP A 45 -4.50 -11.16 -1.68
N ALA A 46 -4.28 -10.01 -2.31
CA ALA A 46 -4.97 -9.64 -3.54
C ALA A 46 -4.72 -10.67 -4.66
N GLU A 47 -3.47 -11.12 -4.84
CA GLU A 47 -3.14 -12.18 -5.78
C GLU A 47 -3.79 -13.52 -5.41
N ARG A 48 -3.68 -13.92 -4.14
CA ARG A 48 -4.19 -15.21 -3.64
C ARG A 48 -5.70 -15.34 -3.78
N PHE A 49 -6.44 -14.26 -3.53
CA PHE A 49 -7.90 -14.24 -3.58
C PHE A 49 -8.46 -13.79 -4.93
N GLY A 50 -7.61 -13.63 -5.96
CA GLY A 50 -8.03 -13.34 -7.32
C GLY A 50 -8.65 -11.95 -7.47
N ALA A 51 -8.05 -10.93 -6.85
CA ALA A 51 -8.41 -9.54 -7.10
C ALA A 51 -8.30 -9.22 -8.60
N ASP A 52 -9.06 -8.22 -9.05
CA ASP A 52 -8.95 -7.77 -10.42
C ASP A 52 -7.57 -7.15 -10.70
N GLU A 53 -7.17 -7.22 -11.96
CA GLU A 53 -5.84 -6.78 -12.41
C GLU A 53 -5.57 -5.30 -12.12
N ALA A 54 -6.59 -4.44 -12.11
CA ALA A 54 -6.41 -3.03 -11.80
C ALA A 54 -6.08 -2.83 -10.30
N SER A 55 -6.77 -3.55 -9.42
CA SER A 55 -6.48 -3.55 -7.98
C SER A 55 -5.05 -4.03 -7.70
N CYS A 56 -4.62 -5.16 -8.28
CA CYS A 56 -3.24 -5.65 -8.11
C CYS A 56 -2.20 -4.64 -8.59
N ARG A 57 -2.42 -4.01 -9.75
CA ARG A 57 -1.51 -2.98 -10.29
C ARG A 57 -1.37 -1.79 -9.36
N VAL A 58 -2.48 -1.31 -8.78
CA VAL A 58 -2.47 -0.17 -7.87
C VAL A 58 -1.72 -0.51 -6.58
N ILE A 59 -2.02 -1.66 -5.96
CA ILE A 59 -1.40 -2.10 -4.70
C ILE A 59 0.12 -2.28 -4.90
N GLY A 60 0.52 -3.02 -5.94
CA GLY A 60 1.94 -3.24 -6.25
C GLY A 60 2.70 -1.94 -6.54
N ARG A 61 2.07 -0.99 -7.24
CA ARG A 61 2.67 0.32 -7.51
C ARG A 61 2.90 1.12 -6.23
N ILE A 62 1.92 1.12 -5.32
CA ILE A 62 2.03 1.86 -4.05
C ILE A 62 3.09 1.23 -3.15
N ARG A 63 3.15 -0.11 -3.07
CA ARG A 63 4.23 -0.82 -2.37
C ARG A 63 5.62 -0.45 -2.91
N GLN A 64 5.77 -0.40 -4.24
CA GLN A 64 7.04 0.00 -4.86
C GLN A 64 7.44 1.42 -4.44
N LEU A 65 6.50 2.36 -4.44
CA LEU A 65 6.75 3.74 -3.99
C LEU A 65 7.13 3.78 -2.50
N ALA A 66 6.42 3.03 -1.65
CA ALA A 66 6.74 2.94 -0.22
C ALA A 66 8.16 2.40 0.01
N GLY A 67 8.58 1.38 -0.75
CA GLY A 67 9.94 0.82 -0.68
C GLY A 67 11.01 1.83 -1.14
N LEU A 68 10.72 2.62 -2.17
CA LEU A 68 11.60 3.71 -2.59
C LEU A 68 11.72 4.81 -1.54
N CYS A 69 10.63 5.15 -0.84
CA CYS A 69 10.67 6.10 0.27
C CYS A 69 11.48 5.55 1.46
N ALA A 70 11.29 4.28 1.82
CA ALA A 70 12.00 3.62 2.91
C ALA A 70 13.53 3.60 2.71
N ILE A 71 13.98 3.39 1.46
CA ILE A 71 15.41 3.40 1.09
C ILE A 71 15.91 4.83 0.82
N GLY A 72 15.02 5.67 0.27
CA GLY A 72 15.30 6.96 -0.34
C GLY A 72 15.05 8.18 0.55
N GLY A 73 14.67 8.03 1.82
CA GLY A 73 14.68 9.13 2.81
C GLY A 73 16.05 9.80 3.04
N ARG A 74 17.08 9.41 2.27
CA ARG A 74 18.41 10.03 2.13
C ARG A 74 18.70 10.64 0.75
N LEU A 75 17.82 10.53 -0.24
CA LEU A 75 17.99 11.25 -1.51
C LEU A 75 17.53 12.69 -1.30
N LEU A 76 18.52 13.56 -1.15
CA LEU A 76 18.42 15.01 -1.26
C LEU A 76 17.49 15.42 -2.42
N PRO A 77 16.74 16.53 -2.30
CA PRO A 77 16.03 17.08 -3.45
C PRO A 77 17.04 17.30 -4.59
N PRO A 78 16.63 17.13 -5.86
CA PRO A 78 17.50 17.49 -6.97
C PRO A 78 17.77 19.00 -6.87
N GLU A 79 19.00 19.36 -6.49
CA GLU A 79 19.50 20.72 -6.64
C GLU A 79 19.35 21.07 -8.13
N ILE A 80 18.40 21.95 -8.42
CA ILE A 80 18.22 22.52 -9.75
C ILE A 80 19.40 23.48 -9.94
N SER A 81 20.42 23.04 -10.69
CA SER A 81 21.44 23.92 -11.30
C SER A 81 20.98 24.36 -12.69
#